data_AF-A0A8H7C042-F1
#
_entry.id   AF-A0A8H7C042-F1
#
_cell.length_a   1.000
_cell.length_b   1.000
_cell.length_c   1.000
_cell.angle_alpha   90.00
_cell.angle_beta   90.00
_cell.angle_gamma   90.00
#
_symmetry.space_group_name_H-M   'P 1'
#
loop_
_entity.id
_entity.type
_entity.pdbx_description
1 polymer ?
#
loop_
_entity_poly.entity_id
_entity_poly.type
_entity_poly.pdbx_seq_one_letter_code
_entity_poly.pdbx_strand_id
1 'polypeptide(L)'
;MDVFNPNILDASVRDVALCLSDNQKVELLLYAIKSLRFEGRSRVIIENAIQSCLQVTTLSSETIAKARIFRARARLAYGNHFSAQEDLQAALEAEPDNPEAKALLHHRSVTVEKLLSPLPINKNRLSVEIWREIALFLPRRDLKSLLFIPHAISRVASQLLFRELSLHFGDLKYNTTDGEQIWRDNESSAGTDDAARHAQRSADILTRIILDPSFAHPVRTLRIFASTRDGGLAFQTGMLTNALPKLINLRHVHISSGAEGLPPVLRILQSTNPNLRGLSLQSPDYPVDLSFLDFRSISHLAYTSPPVPTTTTSSTQAQSSLQNLISSNRATLRAINLFTPSWSFPSNSLSIRNLTRIHFAGTFPAIQSSVPPSPSLGGPGISGRTYIPSQAIPELIKHGRQLESLTLESLSTALSSTFFIHYPSPRPPNN
;
A
#
# COMPACT_ATOMS: atom_id res chain seq x y z
N MET A 1 43.66 29.85 -5.80
CA MET A 1 42.23 30.11 -6.05
C MET A 1 42.18 31.08 -7.21
N ASP A 2 42.01 30.59 -8.43
CA ASP A 2 41.91 31.46 -9.61
C ASP A 2 40.46 31.95 -9.74
N VAL A 3 40.26 33.22 -9.38
CA VAL A 3 38.99 33.92 -9.60
C VAL A 3 38.99 34.41 -11.05
N PHE A 4 38.59 33.55 -11.97
CA PHE A 4 38.41 33.91 -13.37
C PHE A 4 37.17 34.81 -13.52
N ASN A 5 37.34 36.00 -14.10
CA ASN A 5 36.23 36.91 -14.41
C ASN A 5 35.67 36.59 -15.82
N PRO A 6 34.45 36.06 -15.96
CA PRO A 6 33.88 35.67 -17.24
C PRO A 6 33.71 36.85 -18.22
N ASN A 7 33.61 38.08 -17.72
CA ASN A 7 33.47 39.28 -18.56
C ASN A 7 34.71 39.55 -19.42
N ILE A 8 35.88 39.03 -19.03
CA ILE A 8 37.10 39.12 -19.83
C ILE A 8 36.94 38.32 -21.13
N LEU A 9 36.33 37.13 -21.06
CA LEU A 9 36.09 36.29 -22.22
C LEU A 9 35.08 36.95 -23.18
N ASP A 10 34.01 37.54 -22.65
CA ASP A 10 33.01 38.25 -23.46
C ASP A 10 33.61 39.45 -24.21
N ALA A 11 34.55 40.17 -23.57
CA ALA A 11 35.29 41.24 -24.22
C ALA A 11 36.21 40.68 -25.33
N SER A 12 36.98 39.63 -25.04
CA SER A 12 37.86 39.01 -26.03
C SER A 12 37.11 38.44 -27.24
N VAL A 13 35.97 37.78 -27.03
CA VAL A 13 35.13 37.26 -28.13
C VAL A 13 34.62 38.40 -29.02
N ARG A 14 34.20 39.51 -28.42
CA ARG A 14 33.75 40.70 -29.14
C ARG A 14 34.86 41.32 -29.98
N ASP A 15 36.05 41.50 -29.39
CA ASP A 15 37.20 42.10 -30.07
C ASP A 15 37.66 41.24 -31.25
N VAL A 16 37.72 39.91 -31.07
CA VAL A 16 38.02 38.98 -32.16
C VAL A 16 36.95 39.05 -33.25
N ALA A 17 35.67 39.09 -32.89
CA ALA A 17 34.57 39.15 -33.86
C ALA A 17 34.55 40.45 -34.68
N LEU A 18 35.05 41.57 -34.14
CA LEU A 18 35.19 42.84 -34.86
C LEU A 18 36.22 42.75 -36.00
N CYS A 19 37.23 41.90 -35.88
CA CYS A 19 38.25 41.69 -36.91
C CYS A 19 37.81 40.76 -38.05
N LEU A 20 36.65 40.09 -37.91
CA LEU A 20 36.14 39.14 -38.90
C LEU A 20 35.38 39.86 -40.03
N SER A 21 35.43 39.29 -41.23
CA SER A 21 34.52 39.68 -42.32
C SER A 21 33.08 39.25 -42.01
N ASP A 22 32.10 39.84 -42.68
CA ASP A 22 30.69 39.50 -42.41
C ASP A 22 30.35 38.03 -42.70
N ASN A 23 30.98 37.43 -43.71
CA ASN A 23 30.88 36.00 -43.98
C ASN A 23 31.47 35.15 -42.83
N GLN A 24 32.62 35.55 -42.28
CA GLN A 24 33.24 34.87 -41.14
C GLN A 24 32.42 35.03 -39.85
N LYS A 25 31.79 36.19 -39.64
CA LYS A 25 30.86 36.41 -38.52
C LYS A 25 29.64 35.49 -38.62
N VAL A 26 29.10 35.29 -39.83
CA VAL A 26 27.97 34.38 -40.06
C VAL A 26 28.37 32.93 -39.75
N GLU A 27 29.53 32.47 -40.22
CA GLU A 27 30.02 31.11 -39.91
C GLU A 27 30.24 30.92 -38.39
N LEU A 28 30.85 31.91 -37.72
CA LEU A 28 31.03 31.89 -36.27
C LEU A 28 29.68 31.83 -35.54
N LEU A 29 28.69 32.59 -36.01
CA LEU A 29 27.36 32.63 -35.41
C LEU A 29 26.60 31.31 -35.60
N LEU A 30 26.64 30.72 -36.80
CA LEU A 30 26.04 29.40 -37.06
C LEU A 30 26.70 28.30 -36.22
N TYR A 31 28.03 28.35 -36.05
CA TYR A 31 28.77 27.45 -35.17
C TYR A 31 28.32 27.59 -33.70
N ALA A 32 28.19 28.83 -33.21
CA ALA A 32 27.73 29.08 -31.85
C ALA A 32 26.28 28.61 -31.63
N ILE A 33 25.37 28.88 -32.58
CA ILE A 33 23.96 28.47 -32.52
C ILE A 33 23.83 26.95 -32.42
N LYS A 34 24.67 26.18 -33.14
CA LYS A 34 24.67 24.71 -33.07
C LYS A 34 24.95 24.18 -31.65
N SER A 35 25.65 24.96 -30.84
CA SER A 35 26.02 24.59 -29.46
C SER A 35 24.96 25.01 -28.43
N LEU A 36 23.98 25.84 -28.82
CA LEU A 36 22.91 26.29 -27.93
C LEU A 36 21.81 25.23 -27.79
N ARG A 37 21.35 25.00 -26.55
CA ARG A 37 20.18 24.16 -26.29
C ARG A 37 18.90 24.97 -26.51
N PHE A 38 17.90 24.35 -27.14
CA PHE A 38 16.61 24.96 -27.47
C PHE A 38 15.68 25.12 -26.24
N GLU A 39 16.12 25.83 -25.19
CA GLU A 39 15.35 26.10 -23.97
C GLU A 39 15.03 27.60 -23.75
N GLY A 40 13.74 27.93 -23.59
CA GLY A 40 13.27 29.23 -23.11
C GLY A 40 13.62 30.43 -24.01
N ARG A 41 14.33 31.42 -23.45
CA ARG A 41 14.69 32.71 -24.09
C ARG A 41 15.59 32.56 -25.33
N SER A 42 16.15 31.37 -25.59
CA SER A 42 17.01 31.12 -26.75
C SER A 42 16.28 31.18 -28.09
N ARG A 43 14.95 31.00 -28.13
CA ARG A 43 14.16 31.08 -29.37
C ARG A 43 14.33 32.41 -30.11
N VAL A 44 14.05 33.53 -29.43
CA VAL A 44 14.09 34.86 -30.05
C VAL A 44 15.52 35.22 -30.44
N ILE A 45 16.50 34.80 -29.64
CA ILE A 45 17.93 35.02 -29.91
C ILE A 45 18.35 34.28 -31.19
N ILE A 46 17.97 33.00 -31.34
CA ILE A 46 18.29 32.19 -32.54
C ILE A 46 17.56 32.74 -33.77
N GLU A 47 16.28 33.06 -33.66
CA GLU A 47 15.51 33.61 -34.80
C GLU A 47 16.07 34.96 -35.27
N ASN A 48 16.41 35.86 -34.34
CA ASN A 48 17.01 37.16 -34.66
C ASN A 48 18.42 36.99 -35.25
N ALA A 49 19.25 36.13 -34.66
CA ALA A 49 20.60 35.87 -35.14
C ALA A 49 20.60 35.34 -36.58
N ILE A 50 19.73 34.36 -36.87
CA ILE A 50 19.60 33.82 -38.22
C ILE A 50 19.02 34.85 -39.19
N GLN A 51 18.05 35.66 -38.75
CA GLN A 51 17.52 36.74 -39.57
C GLN A 51 18.61 37.76 -39.94
N SER A 52 19.52 38.09 -39.01
CA SER A 52 20.68 38.93 -39.29
C SER A 52 21.66 38.28 -40.26
N CYS A 53 21.90 36.96 -40.17
CA CYS A 53 22.71 36.27 -41.17
C CYS A 53 22.10 36.41 -42.58
N LEU A 54 20.79 36.20 -42.71
CA LEU A 54 20.11 36.24 -44.01
C LEU A 54 20.04 37.64 -44.66
N GLN A 55 20.39 38.70 -43.92
CA GLN A 55 20.51 40.06 -44.47
C GLN A 55 21.87 40.31 -45.16
N VAL A 56 22.86 39.43 -44.95
CA VAL A 56 24.18 39.54 -45.59
C VAL A 56 24.07 39.08 -47.05
N THR A 57 24.27 40.00 -48.00
CA THR A 57 24.08 39.76 -49.44
C THR A 57 25.21 38.96 -50.08
N THR A 58 26.34 38.79 -49.40
CA THR A 58 27.55 38.11 -49.91
C THR A 58 27.65 36.63 -49.51
N LEU A 59 26.57 36.06 -48.96
CA LEU A 59 26.56 34.66 -48.52
C LEU A 59 26.43 33.68 -49.69
N SER A 60 27.08 32.53 -49.55
CA SER A 60 26.88 31.40 -50.46
C SER A 60 25.48 30.81 -50.29
N SER A 61 24.96 30.20 -51.37
CA SER A 61 23.69 29.47 -51.32
C SER A 61 23.68 28.37 -50.27
N GLU A 62 24.82 27.70 -50.06
CA GLU A 62 25.01 26.67 -49.03
C GLU A 62 24.85 27.24 -47.61
N THR A 63 25.49 28.38 -47.30
CA THR A 63 25.38 28.99 -45.97
C THR A 63 23.97 29.54 -45.72
N ILE A 64 23.29 30.04 -46.76
CA ILE A 64 21.89 30.46 -46.71
C ILE A 64 20.97 29.27 -46.39
N ALA A 65 21.16 28.13 -47.07
CA ALA A 65 20.40 26.91 -46.83
C ALA A 65 20.62 26.41 -45.39
N LYS A 66 21.88 26.33 -44.93
CA LYS A 66 22.21 25.96 -43.54
C LYS A 66 21.53 26.85 -42.51
N ALA A 67 21.59 28.16 -42.69
CA ALA A 67 20.95 29.13 -41.79
C ALA A 67 19.44 28.91 -41.70
N ARG A 68 18.76 28.72 -42.85
CA ARG A 68 17.33 28.43 -42.91
C ARG A 68 16.96 27.10 -42.24
N ILE A 69 17.75 26.05 -42.43
CA ILE A 69 17.56 24.75 -41.76
C ILE A 69 17.68 24.88 -40.24
N PHE A 70 18.66 25.64 -39.73
CA PHE A 70 18.79 25.88 -38.29
C PHE A 70 17.55 26.59 -37.71
N ARG A 71 16.99 27.56 -38.44
CA ARG A 71 15.76 28.26 -38.01
C ARG A 71 14.55 27.34 -38.04
N ALA A 72 14.43 26.51 -39.07
CA ALA A 72 13.39 25.49 -39.15
C ALA A 72 13.46 24.51 -37.97
N ARG A 73 14.66 24.02 -37.61
CA ARG A 73 14.86 23.12 -36.47
C ARG A 73 14.45 23.76 -35.15
N ALA A 74 14.84 25.03 -34.93
CA ALA A 74 14.40 25.78 -33.76
C ALA A 74 12.87 25.86 -33.72
N ARG A 75 12.22 26.25 -34.82
CA ARG A 75 10.76 26.37 -34.92
C ARG A 75 10.02 25.04 -34.72
N LEU A 76 10.57 23.93 -35.25
CA LEU A 76 10.04 22.59 -35.02
C LEU A 76 10.13 22.17 -33.56
N ALA A 77 11.23 22.47 -32.87
CA ALA A 77 11.39 22.16 -31.43
C ALA A 77 10.34 22.88 -30.56
N TYR A 78 9.84 24.05 -31.00
CA TYR A 78 8.81 24.82 -30.31
C TYR A 78 7.38 24.61 -30.86
N GLY A 79 7.16 23.67 -31.80
CA GLY A 79 5.83 23.36 -32.34
C GLY A 79 5.30 24.31 -33.43
N ASN A 80 6.12 25.24 -33.94
CA ASN A 80 5.74 26.16 -35.01
C ASN A 80 5.98 25.54 -36.40
N HIS A 81 5.13 24.61 -36.79
CA HIS A 81 5.34 23.79 -37.98
C HIS A 81 5.16 24.54 -39.32
N PHE A 82 4.31 25.56 -39.36
CA PHE A 82 4.02 26.30 -40.59
C PHE A 82 5.23 27.17 -41.01
N SER A 83 5.74 27.98 -40.10
CA SER A 83 6.91 28.83 -40.36
C SER A 83 8.21 28.03 -40.52
N ALA A 84 8.30 26.85 -39.90
CA ALA A 84 9.40 25.92 -40.17
C ALA A 84 9.34 25.36 -41.60
N GLN A 85 8.15 25.13 -42.15
CA GLN A 85 8.00 24.63 -43.52
C GLN A 85 8.42 25.69 -44.55
N GLU A 86 8.03 26.94 -44.35
CA GLU A 86 8.47 28.06 -45.20
C GLU A 86 10.00 28.14 -45.24
N ASP A 87 10.65 27.98 -44.07
CA ASP A 87 12.12 27.96 -43.98
C ASP A 87 12.74 26.75 -44.71
N LEU A 88 12.16 25.55 -44.61
CA LEU A 88 12.66 24.37 -45.30
C LEU A 88 12.46 24.44 -46.81
N GLN A 89 11.32 24.98 -47.27
CA GLN A 89 11.05 25.24 -48.68
C GLN A 89 12.07 26.23 -49.24
N ALA A 90 12.28 27.35 -48.54
CA ALA A 90 13.27 28.36 -48.90
C ALA A 90 14.70 27.81 -48.81
N ALA A 91 15.00 26.84 -47.95
CA ALA A 91 16.30 26.16 -47.93
C ALA A 91 16.50 25.31 -49.20
N LEU A 92 15.46 24.59 -49.66
CA LEU A 92 15.50 23.82 -50.90
C LEU A 92 15.56 24.69 -52.16
N GLU A 93 15.00 25.90 -52.12
CA GLU A 93 15.18 26.89 -53.20
C GLU A 93 16.64 27.35 -53.32
N ALA A 94 17.36 27.44 -52.20
CA ALA A 94 18.78 27.80 -52.19
C ALA A 94 19.68 26.61 -52.54
N GLU A 95 19.35 25.41 -52.05
CA GLU A 95 20.10 24.18 -52.28
C GLU A 95 19.14 22.99 -52.50
N PRO A 96 18.81 22.67 -53.77
CA PRO A 96 17.78 21.68 -54.10
C PRO A 96 18.16 20.25 -53.73
N ASP A 97 19.46 19.96 -53.56
CA ASP A 97 19.97 18.64 -53.20
C ASP A 97 20.29 18.47 -51.71
N ASN A 98 19.92 19.44 -50.87
CA ASN A 98 20.19 19.37 -49.45
C ASN A 98 19.43 18.19 -48.79
N PRO A 99 20.14 17.15 -48.29
CA PRO A 99 19.50 15.96 -47.76
C PRO A 99 18.80 16.22 -46.42
N GLU A 100 19.29 17.18 -45.62
CA GLU A 100 18.72 17.53 -44.32
C GLU A 100 17.36 18.23 -44.48
N ALA A 101 17.25 19.19 -45.41
CA ALA A 101 15.99 19.87 -45.70
C ALA A 101 14.94 18.89 -46.27
N LYS A 102 15.33 18.00 -47.19
CA LYS A 102 14.45 16.93 -47.71
C LYS A 102 13.98 16.00 -46.59
N ALA A 103 14.89 15.53 -45.73
CA ALA A 103 14.56 14.63 -44.62
C ALA A 103 13.57 15.27 -43.63
N LEU A 104 13.75 16.55 -43.29
CA LEU A 104 12.87 17.26 -42.36
C LEU A 104 11.46 17.50 -42.94
N LEU A 105 11.34 17.77 -44.25
CA LEU A 105 10.05 17.86 -44.93
C LEU A 105 9.36 16.49 -45.02
N HIS A 106 10.10 15.43 -45.38
CA HIS A 106 9.57 14.07 -45.45
C HIS A 106 9.13 13.54 -44.08
N HIS A 107 9.86 13.84 -43.00
CA HIS A 107 9.45 13.47 -41.64
C HIS A 107 8.07 14.01 -41.29
N ARG A 108 7.69 15.20 -41.76
CA ARG A 108 6.34 15.72 -41.59
C ARG A 108 5.32 15.01 -42.48
N SER A 109 5.62 14.68 -43.73
CA SER A 109 4.66 13.92 -44.56
C SER A 109 4.21 12.61 -43.88
N VAL A 110 5.15 11.89 -43.27
CA VAL A 110 4.89 10.68 -42.47
C VAL A 110 4.17 11.00 -41.14
N THR A 111 4.44 12.17 -40.55
CA THR A 111 3.76 12.61 -39.31
C THR A 111 2.34 13.10 -39.58
N VAL A 112 2.08 13.74 -40.72
CA VAL A 112 0.76 14.22 -41.15
C VAL A 112 -0.10 13.06 -41.62
N GLU A 113 0.46 12.07 -42.31
CA GLU A 113 -0.23 10.79 -42.54
C GLU A 113 -0.57 10.07 -41.22
N LYS A 114 0.29 10.14 -40.19
CA LYS A 114 -0.02 9.65 -38.83
C LYS A 114 -1.10 10.49 -38.10
N LEU A 115 -1.27 11.76 -38.43
CA LEU A 115 -2.30 12.65 -37.84
C LEU A 115 -3.63 12.56 -38.58
N LEU A 116 -3.62 12.26 -39.88
CA LEU A 116 -4.80 12.12 -40.75
C LEU A 116 -5.27 10.66 -40.88
N SER A 117 -4.40 9.68 -40.63
CA SER A 117 -4.85 8.34 -40.24
C SER A 117 -5.70 8.53 -38.99
N PRO A 118 -6.89 7.88 -38.87
CA PRO A 118 -7.58 7.87 -37.58
C PRO A 118 -6.53 7.43 -36.58
N LEU A 119 -6.29 8.26 -35.54
CA LEU A 119 -5.29 7.98 -34.51
C LEU A 119 -5.32 6.48 -34.24
N PRO A 120 -4.18 5.81 -33.98
CA PRO A 120 -4.28 4.61 -33.19
C PRO A 120 -4.88 5.06 -31.85
N ILE A 121 -6.22 5.06 -31.76
CA ILE A 121 -6.91 4.46 -30.64
C ILE A 121 -6.03 3.28 -30.33
N ASN A 122 -5.36 3.30 -29.18
CA ASN A 122 -4.65 2.15 -28.68
C ASN A 122 -5.71 1.03 -28.57
N LYS A 123 -6.07 0.38 -29.69
CA LYS A 123 -7.18 -0.57 -29.79
C LYS A 123 -6.91 -1.80 -28.92
N ASN A 124 -5.69 -1.93 -28.41
CA ASN A 124 -5.24 -3.06 -27.59
C ASN A 124 -4.78 -2.66 -26.18
N ARG A 125 -5.00 -1.42 -25.71
CA ARG A 125 -4.77 -1.11 -24.29
C ARG A 125 -6.05 -1.35 -23.53
N LEU A 126 -6.19 -2.54 -22.95
CA LEU A 126 -7.21 -2.82 -21.94
C LEU A 126 -7.20 -1.67 -20.92
N SER A 127 -8.38 -1.28 -20.46
CA SER A 127 -8.50 -0.20 -19.48
C SER A 127 -7.80 -0.58 -18.18
N VAL A 128 -7.44 0.40 -17.35
CA VAL A 128 -6.74 0.14 -16.08
C VAL A 128 -7.60 -0.69 -15.12
N GLU A 129 -8.92 -0.59 -15.26
CA GLU A 129 -9.91 -1.39 -14.53
C GLU A 129 -9.85 -2.86 -14.96
N ILE A 130 -9.75 -3.13 -16.26
CA ILE A 130 -9.61 -4.51 -16.76
C ILE A 130 -8.26 -5.08 -16.30
N TRP A 131 -7.18 -4.31 -16.38
CA TRP A 131 -5.88 -4.75 -15.83
C TRP A 131 -5.94 -4.99 -14.33
N ARG A 132 -6.73 -4.22 -13.58
CA ARG A 132 -6.97 -4.43 -12.15
C ARG A 132 -7.70 -5.74 -11.90
N GLU A 133 -8.73 -6.05 -12.66
CA GLU A 133 -9.42 -7.34 -12.52
C GLU A 133 -8.51 -8.50 -12.87
N ILE A 134 -7.76 -8.44 -13.98
CA ILE A 134 -6.77 -9.46 -14.33
C ILE A 134 -5.77 -9.66 -13.19
N ALA A 135 -5.23 -8.57 -12.64
CA ALA A 135 -4.26 -8.62 -11.57
C ALA A 135 -4.84 -9.16 -10.24
N LEU A 136 -6.14 -9.01 -9.98
CA LEU A 136 -6.80 -9.57 -8.79
C LEU A 136 -6.84 -11.11 -8.79
N PHE A 137 -6.84 -11.74 -9.98
CA PHE A 137 -6.77 -13.19 -10.12
C PHE A 137 -5.35 -13.76 -10.05
N LEU A 138 -4.32 -12.91 -10.04
CA LEU A 138 -2.93 -13.35 -9.99
C LEU A 138 -2.46 -13.59 -8.55
N PRO A 139 -1.64 -14.63 -8.31
CA PRO A 139 -1.03 -14.81 -7.01
C PRO A 139 -0.01 -13.70 -6.73
N ARG A 140 0.24 -13.44 -5.45
CA ARG A 140 1.19 -12.39 -5.02
C ARG A 140 2.58 -12.51 -5.63
N ARG A 141 3.05 -13.73 -5.90
CA ARG A 141 4.35 -13.97 -6.53
C ARG A 141 4.41 -13.34 -7.93
N ASP A 142 3.35 -13.53 -8.70
CA ASP A 142 3.30 -13.08 -10.09
C ASP A 142 3.07 -11.56 -10.13
N LEU A 143 2.27 -11.02 -9.20
CA LEU A 143 2.13 -9.58 -8.98
C LEU A 143 3.49 -8.89 -8.74
N LYS A 144 4.41 -9.51 -7.98
CA LYS A 144 5.77 -8.95 -7.77
C LYS A 144 6.55 -8.87 -9.07
N SER A 145 6.42 -9.88 -9.92
CA SER A 145 7.08 -9.91 -11.24
C SER A 145 6.54 -8.80 -12.15
N LEU A 146 5.25 -8.46 -12.03
CA LEU A 146 4.63 -7.38 -12.79
C LEU A 146 5.17 -5.98 -12.44
N LEU A 147 5.81 -5.79 -11.28
CA LEU A 147 6.42 -4.51 -10.91
C LEU A 147 7.50 -4.06 -11.89
N PHE A 148 8.22 -5.01 -12.49
CA PHE A 148 9.34 -4.76 -13.39
C PHE A 148 8.91 -4.53 -14.84
N ILE A 149 7.62 -4.68 -15.15
CA ILE A 149 7.10 -4.48 -16.50
C ILE A 149 6.80 -2.98 -16.68
N PRO A 150 7.39 -2.29 -17.68
CA PRO A 150 7.14 -0.86 -17.93
C PRO A 150 5.77 -0.64 -18.59
N HIS A 151 4.69 -0.95 -17.87
CA HIS A 151 3.32 -0.94 -18.34
C HIS A 151 2.36 -0.50 -17.22
N ALA A 152 1.13 -0.08 -17.55
CA ALA A 152 0.11 0.33 -16.56
C ALA A 152 -0.17 -0.76 -15.51
N ILE A 153 0.03 -2.03 -15.89
CA ILE A 153 -0.10 -3.18 -15.00
C ILE A 153 0.89 -3.14 -13.82
N SER A 154 2.08 -2.54 -13.96
CA SER A 154 3.02 -2.36 -12.85
C SER A 154 2.46 -1.43 -11.77
N ARG A 155 1.80 -0.34 -12.18
CA ARG A 155 1.09 0.57 -11.25
C ARG A 155 -0.10 -0.11 -10.57
N VAL A 156 -0.82 -0.96 -11.29
CA VAL A 156 -1.91 -1.76 -10.72
C VAL A 156 -1.37 -2.78 -9.73
N ALA A 157 -0.32 -3.52 -10.10
CA ALA A 157 0.31 -4.52 -9.26
C ALA A 157 0.88 -3.91 -7.98
N SER A 158 1.52 -2.73 -8.06
CA SER A 158 2.01 -2.03 -6.88
C SER A 158 0.87 -1.66 -5.92
N GLN A 159 -0.23 -1.10 -6.43
CA GLN A 159 -1.40 -0.78 -5.60
C GLN A 159 -1.99 -2.02 -4.92
N LEU A 160 -2.05 -3.17 -5.60
CA LEU A 160 -2.58 -4.41 -5.03
C LEU A 160 -1.62 -5.05 -4.02
N LEU A 161 -0.32 -5.05 -4.29
CA LEU A 161 0.70 -5.60 -3.40
C LEU A 161 0.79 -4.82 -2.09
N PHE A 162 0.81 -3.48 -2.19
CA PHE A 162 0.95 -2.59 -1.04
C PHE A 162 -0.38 -2.24 -0.37
N ARG A 163 -1.50 -2.75 -0.87
CA ARG A 163 -2.81 -2.67 -0.19
C ARG A 163 -2.78 -3.31 1.20
N GLU A 164 -1.92 -4.30 1.38
CA GLU A 164 -1.73 -4.98 2.65
C GLU A 164 -0.25 -4.97 3.04
N LEU A 165 0.02 -4.39 4.20
CA LEU A 165 1.36 -4.22 4.75
C LEU A 165 1.55 -5.06 6.00
N SER A 166 2.78 -5.48 6.25
CA SER A 166 3.17 -6.22 7.45
C SER A 166 4.44 -5.62 8.02
N LEU A 167 4.33 -5.09 9.23
CA LEU A 167 5.40 -4.50 10.01
C LEU A 167 5.82 -5.49 11.10
N HIS A 168 7.12 -5.67 11.26
CA HIS A 168 7.70 -6.59 12.22
C HIS A 168 8.66 -5.81 13.11
N PHE A 169 8.46 -5.92 14.41
CA PHE A 169 9.18 -5.19 15.45
C PHE A 169 9.74 -6.18 16.46
N GLY A 170 11.05 -6.18 16.65
CA GLY A 170 11.74 -7.10 17.56
C GLY A 170 11.84 -8.53 17.03
N ASP A 171 12.51 -9.38 17.79
CA ASP A 171 12.75 -10.78 17.45
C ASP A 171 11.51 -11.65 17.72
N LEU A 172 10.90 -12.19 16.66
CA LEU A 172 9.76 -13.11 16.73
C LEU A 172 10.27 -14.53 17.04
N LYS A 173 10.83 -14.73 18.24
CA LYS A 173 11.00 -16.08 18.76
C LYS A 173 9.64 -16.61 19.18
N TYR A 174 8.99 -17.36 18.30
CA TYR A 174 7.92 -18.25 18.72
C TYR A 174 8.51 -19.22 19.75
N ASN A 175 8.09 -19.10 21.01
CA ASN A 175 8.28 -20.16 21.98
C ASN A 175 7.42 -21.34 21.53
N THR A 176 7.98 -22.21 20.68
CA THR A 176 7.50 -23.58 20.59
C THR A 176 7.74 -24.19 21.96
N THR A 177 6.68 -24.33 22.75
CA THR A 177 6.66 -25.22 23.90
C THR A 177 7.01 -26.60 23.40
N ASP A 178 8.23 -27.06 23.67
CA ASP A 178 8.54 -28.38 24.23
C ASP A 178 10.06 -28.61 24.19
N GLY A 179 10.67 -28.60 25.37
CA GLY A 179 11.68 -29.56 25.86
C GLY A 179 12.92 -29.98 25.05
N GLU A 180 13.15 -29.58 23.81
CA GLU A 180 14.26 -30.14 23.01
C GLU A 180 14.98 -29.08 22.16
N GLN A 181 15.72 -28.17 22.80
CA GLN A 181 16.75 -27.42 22.05
C GLN A 181 17.86 -26.85 22.93
N ILE A 182 18.56 -27.73 23.65
CA ILE A 182 19.86 -27.42 24.30
C ILE A 182 21.05 -27.85 23.41
N TRP A 183 20.81 -28.38 22.20
CA TRP A 183 21.88 -28.91 21.34
C TRP A 183 21.97 -28.27 19.93
N ARG A 184 21.43 -27.05 19.73
CA ARG A 184 21.57 -26.32 18.46
C ARG A 184 22.09 -24.90 18.64
N ASP A 185 23.19 -24.75 19.37
CA ASP A 185 23.92 -23.48 19.48
C ASP A 185 24.81 -23.14 18.26
N ASN A 186 24.71 -23.89 17.15
CA ASN A 186 25.51 -23.66 15.94
C ASN A 186 24.72 -23.13 14.72
N GLU A 187 23.41 -22.86 14.86
CA GLU A 187 22.54 -22.27 13.80
C GLU A 187 21.97 -20.89 14.19
N SER A 188 22.43 -20.31 15.30
CA SER A 188 21.84 -19.11 15.92
C SER A 188 22.15 -17.78 15.22
N SER A 189 22.97 -17.78 14.16
CA SER A 189 23.33 -16.55 13.42
C SER A 189 22.35 -16.21 12.30
N ALA A 190 21.52 -17.15 11.85
CA ALA A 190 20.56 -16.91 10.76
C ALA A 190 19.28 -16.18 11.22
N GLY A 191 18.81 -16.44 12.45
CA GLY A 191 17.59 -15.83 12.99
C GLY A 191 17.74 -14.34 13.35
N THR A 192 18.92 -13.93 13.82
CA THR A 192 19.22 -12.52 14.15
C THR A 192 19.30 -11.65 12.90
N ASP A 193 19.86 -12.19 11.81
CA ASP A 193 19.97 -11.48 10.53
C ASP A 193 18.61 -11.24 9.89
N ASP A 194 17.70 -12.20 9.98
CA ASP A 194 16.34 -12.06 9.46
C ASP A 194 15.51 -11.07 10.28
N ALA A 195 15.62 -11.06 11.61
CA ALA A 195 14.98 -10.07 12.47
C ALA A 195 15.47 -8.65 12.16
N ALA A 196 16.79 -8.45 11.98
CA ALA A 196 17.37 -7.18 11.60
C ALA A 196 16.88 -6.70 10.22
N ARG A 197 16.83 -7.60 9.22
CA ARG A 197 16.26 -7.30 7.90
C ARG A 197 14.79 -6.92 7.96
N HIS A 198 14.00 -7.61 8.78
CA HIS A 198 12.59 -7.33 8.98
C HIS A 198 12.37 -5.97 9.66
N ALA A 199 13.20 -5.62 10.65
CA ALA A 199 13.18 -4.32 11.30
C ALA A 199 13.55 -3.19 10.33
N GLN A 200 14.64 -3.33 9.58
CA GLN A 200 15.07 -2.36 8.57
C GLN A 200 13.98 -2.13 7.51
N ARG A 201 13.41 -3.21 6.97
CA ARG A 201 12.31 -3.12 6.00
C ARG A 201 11.08 -2.44 6.58
N SER A 202 10.75 -2.70 7.85
CA SER A 202 9.61 -2.06 8.51
C SER A 202 9.84 -0.56 8.70
N ALA A 203 11.08 -0.16 9.05
CA ALA A 203 11.48 1.25 9.14
C ALA A 203 11.42 1.96 7.77
N ASP A 204 11.88 1.31 6.70
CA ASP A 204 11.81 1.85 5.33
C ASP A 204 10.35 2.03 4.88
N ILE A 205 9.48 1.05 5.17
CA ILE A 205 8.04 1.14 4.87
C ILE A 205 7.39 2.30 5.64
N LEU A 206 7.66 2.42 6.95
CA LEU A 206 7.13 3.50 7.78
C LEU A 206 7.60 4.87 7.28
N THR A 207 8.89 4.99 6.96
CA THR A 207 9.47 6.20 6.39
C THR A 207 8.80 6.54 5.06
N ARG A 208 8.56 5.54 4.20
CA ARG A 208 7.85 5.76 2.93
C ARG A 208 6.40 6.20 3.13
N ILE A 209 5.68 5.63 4.10
CA ILE A 209 4.32 6.06 4.45
C ILE A 209 4.30 7.53 4.88
N ILE A 210 5.30 7.94 5.68
CA ILE A 210 5.41 9.31 6.18
C ILE A 210 5.72 10.30 5.05
N LEU A 211 6.65 9.95 4.14
CA LEU A 211 7.16 10.83 3.09
C LEU A 211 6.32 10.84 1.81
N ASP A 212 5.64 9.74 1.47
CA ASP A 212 4.94 9.56 0.20
C ASP A 212 3.44 9.26 0.42
N PRO A 213 2.58 10.30 0.35
CA PRO A 213 1.13 10.12 0.48
C PRO A 213 0.53 9.19 -0.59
N SER A 214 1.12 9.13 -1.79
CA SER A 214 0.62 8.29 -2.88
C SER A 214 0.82 6.80 -2.61
N PHE A 215 1.86 6.46 -1.85
CA PHE A 215 2.11 5.11 -1.34
C PHE A 215 1.18 4.74 -0.17
N ALA A 216 0.91 5.70 0.73
CA ALA A 216 0.04 5.49 1.88
C ALA A 216 -1.45 5.32 1.51
N HIS A 217 -1.91 6.03 0.48
CA HIS A 217 -3.31 6.06 0.05
C HIS A 217 -3.95 4.69 -0.28
N PRO A 218 -3.28 3.77 -1.01
CA PRO A 218 -3.86 2.45 -1.35
C PRO A 218 -3.88 1.44 -0.20
N VAL A 219 -3.18 1.71 0.92
CA VAL A 219 -3.09 0.78 2.05
C VAL A 219 -4.46 0.65 2.72
N ARG A 220 -4.96 -0.59 2.83
CA ARG A 220 -6.26 -0.90 3.46
C ARG A 220 -6.15 -1.89 4.62
N THR A 221 -5.09 -2.70 4.64
CA THR A 221 -4.84 -3.68 5.69
C THR A 221 -3.44 -3.50 6.24
N LEU A 222 -3.32 -3.39 7.56
CA LEU A 222 -2.05 -3.31 8.25
C LEU A 222 -1.92 -4.45 9.24
N ARG A 223 -0.81 -5.19 9.19
CA ARG A 223 -0.45 -6.20 10.18
C ARG A 223 0.78 -5.71 10.94
N ILE A 224 0.72 -5.75 12.26
CA ILE A 224 1.81 -5.35 13.15
C ILE A 224 2.14 -6.57 14.01
N PHE A 225 3.39 -7.00 13.94
CA PHE A 225 3.94 -8.05 14.76
C PHE A 225 5.02 -7.41 15.64
N ALA A 226 4.84 -7.45 16.95
CA ALA A 226 5.78 -6.89 17.90
C ALA A 226 6.12 -7.91 18.99
N SER A 227 7.40 -8.01 19.32
CA SER A 227 7.89 -8.87 20.41
C SER A 227 7.90 -8.10 21.72
N THR A 228 7.39 -8.71 22.79
CA THR A 228 7.22 -8.11 24.13
C THR A 228 8.53 -7.70 24.80
N ARG A 229 9.66 -8.26 24.39
CA ARG A 229 10.91 -8.22 25.17
C ARG A 229 11.81 -7.01 24.93
N ASP A 230 11.57 -6.20 23.91
CA ASP A 230 12.53 -5.16 23.52
C ASP A 230 12.10 -3.75 23.94
N GLY A 231 13.00 -3.03 24.62
CA GLY A 231 12.85 -1.63 25.06
C GLY A 231 12.70 -0.59 23.94
N GLY A 232 12.45 -1.01 22.69
CA GLY A 232 12.22 -0.16 21.52
C GLY A 232 10.78 0.32 21.34
N LEU A 233 9.86 -0.07 22.22
CA LEU A 233 8.42 0.25 22.13
C LEU A 233 8.15 1.76 21.97
N ALA A 234 8.90 2.63 22.65
CA ALA A 234 8.72 4.08 22.57
C ALA A 234 9.05 4.63 21.18
N PHE A 235 10.17 4.20 20.59
CA PHE A 235 10.57 4.62 19.24
C PHE A 235 9.57 4.11 18.19
N GLN A 236 9.18 2.84 18.29
CA GLN A 236 8.22 2.21 17.38
C GLN A 236 6.85 2.90 17.46
N THR A 237 6.38 3.17 18.68
CA THR A 237 5.14 3.94 18.92
C THR A 237 5.26 5.35 18.34
N GLY A 238 6.41 6.01 18.48
CA GLY A 238 6.67 7.31 17.87
C GLY A 238 6.60 7.27 16.34
N MET A 239 7.18 6.27 15.69
CA MET A 239 7.06 6.12 14.23
C MET A 239 5.63 5.83 13.80
N LEU A 240 4.91 4.95 14.51
CA LEU A 240 3.50 4.63 14.24
C LEU A 240 2.59 5.85 14.44
N THR A 241 2.86 6.69 15.44
CA THR A 241 2.13 7.96 15.69
C THR A 241 2.17 8.87 14.46
N ASN A 242 3.29 8.88 13.73
CA ASN A 242 3.45 9.69 12.53
C ASN A 242 2.93 9.01 11.26
N ALA A 243 3.04 7.68 11.17
CA ALA A 243 2.68 6.92 9.97
C ALA A 243 1.17 6.61 9.87
N LEU A 244 0.52 6.19 10.98
CA LEU A 244 -0.89 5.79 10.98
C LEU A 244 -1.86 6.87 10.48
N PRO A 245 -1.70 8.18 10.84
CA PRO A 245 -2.55 9.24 10.28
C PRO A 245 -2.53 9.36 8.76
N LYS A 246 -1.44 8.91 8.10
CA LYS A 246 -1.31 8.96 6.63
C LYS A 246 -2.08 7.83 5.94
N LEU A 247 -2.44 6.78 6.66
CA LEU A 247 -3.19 5.62 6.15
C LEU A 247 -4.70 5.90 6.16
N ILE A 248 -5.15 6.92 5.44
CA ILE A 248 -6.54 7.40 5.51
C ILE A 248 -7.59 6.38 5.05
N ASN A 249 -7.18 5.40 4.23
CA ASN A 249 -8.05 4.33 3.70
C ASN A 249 -7.90 3.00 4.47
N LEU A 250 -7.24 3.02 5.64
CA LEU A 250 -7.06 1.85 6.47
C LEU A 250 -8.43 1.34 6.96
N ARG A 251 -8.68 0.04 6.75
CA ARG A 251 -9.94 -0.62 7.11
C ARG A 251 -9.76 -1.80 8.04
N HIS A 252 -8.65 -2.52 7.93
CA HIS A 252 -8.38 -3.71 8.73
C HIS A 252 -7.02 -3.59 9.39
N VAL A 253 -6.95 -3.85 10.69
CA VAL A 253 -5.71 -3.89 11.44
C VAL A 253 -5.62 -5.22 12.18
N HIS A 254 -4.48 -5.86 12.07
CA HIS A 254 -4.09 -7.00 12.89
C HIS A 254 -2.86 -6.60 13.72
N ILE A 255 -2.92 -6.80 15.03
CA ILE A 255 -1.80 -6.54 15.93
C ILE A 255 -1.57 -7.79 16.76
N SER A 256 -0.37 -8.36 16.62
CA SER A 256 0.16 -9.39 17.49
C SER A 256 1.29 -8.75 18.29
N SER A 257 1.05 -8.50 19.57
CA SER A 257 2.02 -7.86 20.46
C SER A 257 1.76 -8.27 21.89
N GLY A 258 2.77 -8.17 22.74
CA GLY A 258 2.58 -8.27 24.19
C GLY A 258 1.54 -7.27 24.69
N ALA A 259 0.93 -7.60 25.81
CA ALA A 259 -0.20 -6.85 26.33
C ALA A 259 0.12 -5.39 26.67
N GLU A 260 1.35 -5.06 27.08
CA GLU A 260 1.82 -3.68 27.27
C GLU A 260 1.96 -2.89 25.96
N GLY A 261 2.26 -3.56 24.85
CA GLY A 261 2.49 -2.93 23.54
C GLY A 261 1.22 -2.61 22.77
N LEU A 262 0.09 -3.24 23.10
CA LEU A 262 -1.19 -3.04 22.42
C LEU A 262 -1.83 -1.67 22.70
N PRO A 263 -1.97 -1.20 23.96
CA PRO A 263 -2.70 0.03 24.26
C PRO A 263 -2.19 1.29 23.56
N PRO A 264 -0.87 1.57 23.47
CA PRO A 264 -0.37 2.77 22.80
C PRO A 264 -0.77 2.83 21.32
N VAL A 265 -0.58 1.71 20.60
CA VAL A 265 -0.94 1.62 19.17
C VAL A 265 -2.45 1.76 18.96
N LEU A 266 -3.23 1.12 19.82
CA LEU A 266 -4.69 1.16 19.77
C LEU A 266 -5.26 2.57 20.02
N ARG A 267 -4.68 3.34 20.94
CA ARG A 267 -5.06 4.74 21.17
C ARG A 267 -4.80 5.62 19.94
N ILE A 268 -3.67 5.41 19.26
CA ILE A 268 -3.36 6.13 18.02
C ILE A 268 -4.37 5.75 16.93
N LEU A 269 -4.69 4.46 16.76
CA LEU A 269 -5.67 4.02 15.76
C LEU A 269 -7.06 4.59 16.01
N GLN A 270 -7.49 4.69 17.28
CA GLN A 270 -8.77 5.28 17.63
C GLN A 270 -8.87 6.75 17.22
N SER A 271 -7.80 7.54 17.41
CA SER A 271 -7.81 8.96 17.05
C SER A 271 -7.61 9.21 15.55
N THR A 272 -6.89 8.33 14.87
CA THR A 272 -6.46 8.54 13.46
C THR A 272 -7.33 7.84 12.43
N ASN A 273 -7.95 6.70 12.78
CA ASN A 273 -8.70 5.85 11.84
C ASN A 273 -10.09 5.47 12.39
N PRO A 274 -11.05 6.42 12.50
CA PRO A 274 -12.37 6.16 13.08
C PRO A 274 -13.26 5.21 12.25
N ASN A 275 -12.93 5.02 10.97
CA ASN A 275 -13.68 4.18 10.02
C ASN A 275 -13.17 2.72 9.96
N LEU A 276 -12.44 2.29 10.99
CA LEU A 276 -11.87 0.95 11.05
C LEU A 276 -12.98 -0.12 11.11
N ARG A 277 -12.99 -1.01 10.11
CA ARG A 277 -13.99 -2.08 9.98
C ARG A 277 -13.52 -3.41 10.55
N GLY A 278 -12.21 -3.65 10.57
CA GLY A 278 -11.63 -4.91 11.03
C GLY A 278 -10.57 -4.68 12.08
N LEU A 279 -10.71 -5.33 13.23
CA LEU A 279 -9.73 -5.33 14.31
C LEU A 279 -9.42 -6.77 14.71
N SER A 280 -8.16 -7.15 14.64
CA SER A 280 -7.66 -8.44 15.09
C SER A 280 -6.53 -8.24 16.08
N LEU A 281 -6.70 -8.75 17.30
CA LEU A 281 -5.74 -8.61 18.38
C LEU A 281 -5.30 -9.98 18.86
N GLN A 282 -3.99 -10.14 18.99
CA GLN A 282 -3.37 -11.32 19.56
C GLN A 282 -2.40 -10.87 20.64
N SER A 283 -2.70 -11.25 21.88
CA SER A 283 -1.82 -11.02 23.02
C SER A 283 -1.31 -12.36 23.52
N PRO A 284 -0.04 -12.73 23.29
CA PRO A 284 0.48 -14.04 23.67
C PRO A 284 0.75 -14.16 25.19
N ASP A 285 0.93 -13.05 25.90
CA ASP A 285 1.40 -13.06 27.29
C ASP A 285 0.24 -13.12 28.31
N TYR A 286 -0.67 -12.15 28.25
CA TYR A 286 -1.86 -12.07 29.10
C TYR A 286 -2.99 -11.26 28.43
N PRO A 287 -4.24 -11.37 28.89
CA PRO A 287 -5.34 -10.58 28.32
C PRO A 287 -5.18 -9.08 28.56
N VAL A 288 -5.38 -8.28 27.51
CA VAL A 288 -5.35 -6.81 27.55
C VAL A 288 -6.67 -6.21 27.99
N ASP A 289 -6.60 -5.16 28.83
CA ASP A 289 -7.74 -4.28 29.10
C ASP A 289 -8.02 -3.36 27.90
N LEU A 290 -9.22 -3.48 27.33
CA LEU A 290 -9.68 -2.72 26.17
C LEU A 290 -10.69 -1.62 26.55
N SER A 291 -10.83 -1.30 27.84
CA SER A 291 -11.84 -0.38 28.36
C SER A 291 -11.77 1.04 27.79
N PHE A 292 -10.58 1.48 27.37
CA PHE A 292 -10.35 2.79 26.76
C PHE A 292 -10.81 2.88 25.29
N LEU A 293 -11.25 1.78 24.68
CA LEU A 293 -11.62 1.74 23.27
C LEU A 293 -13.08 2.13 23.02
N ASP A 294 -13.28 3.05 22.08
CA ASP A 294 -14.61 3.49 21.60
C ASP A 294 -14.69 3.46 20.06
N PHE A 295 -14.36 2.32 19.46
CA PHE A 295 -14.64 2.10 18.04
C PHE A 295 -16.15 1.84 17.85
N ARG A 296 -16.76 2.47 16.83
CA ARG A 296 -18.21 2.36 16.55
C ARG A 296 -18.55 1.74 15.19
N SER A 297 -17.54 1.45 14.38
CA SER A 297 -17.71 1.00 12.99
C SER A 297 -17.12 -0.39 12.70
N ILE A 298 -16.77 -1.16 13.74
CA ILE A 298 -16.15 -2.48 13.57
C ILE A 298 -17.17 -3.50 13.06
N SER A 299 -16.88 -4.12 11.92
CA SER A 299 -17.63 -5.23 11.34
C SER A 299 -16.96 -6.60 11.55
N HIS A 300 -15.64 -6.64 11.73
CA HIS A 300 -14.88 -7.87 11.95
C HIS A 300 -14.01 -7.72 13.19
N LEU A 301 -14.28 -8.53 14.21
CA LEU A 301 -13.49 -8.54 15.44
C LEU A 301 -12.85 -9.91 15.63
N ALA A 302 -11.54 -9.94 15.85
CA ALA A 302 -10.82 -11.14 16.26
C ALA A 302 -9.99 -10.86 17.51
N TYR A 303 -10.05 -11.73 18.50
CA TYR A 303 -9.27 -11.62 19.72
C TYR A 303 -8.74 -12.98 20.15
N THR A 304 -7.45 -13.05 20.44
CA THR A 304 -6.75 -14.27 20.88
C THR A 304 -5.97 -13.97 22.15
N SER A 305 -6.22 -14.76 23.21
CA SER A 305 -5.48 -14.70 24.47
C SER A 305 -5.06 -16.11 24.94
N PRO A 306 -3.93 -16.22 25.67
CA PRO A 306 -3.49 -17.49 26.23
C PRO A 306 -4.45 -17.99 27.33
N PRO A 307 -4.44 -19.29 27.65
CA PRO A 307 -5.14 -19.83 28.80
C PRO A 307 -4.55 -19.25 30.09
N VAL A 308 -5.37 -18.57 30.89
CA VAL A 308 -4.96 -18.06 32.20
C VAL A 308 -5.35 -19.09 33.27
N PRO A 309 -4.40 -19.58 34.10
CA PRO A 309 -4.63 -20.68 35.05
C PRO A 309 -5.57 -20.33 36.21
N THR A 310 -5.84 -19.04 36.46
CA THR A 310 -6.81 -18.57 37.47
C THR A 310 -7.52 -17.33 36.97
N THR A 311 -8.81 -17.17 37.30
CA THR A 311 -9.56 -15.92 37.03
C THR A 311 -9.01 -14.80 37.91
N THR A 312 -7.96 -14.14 37.46
CA THR A 312 -7.42 -12.94 38.09
C THR A 312 -8.37 -11.76 37.86
N THR A 313 -8.34 -10.76 38.74
CA THR A 313 -9.08 -9.51 38.56
C THR A 313 -8.76 -8.81 37.24
N SER A 314 -7.52 -8.92 36.75
CA SER A 314 -7.12 -8.41 35.44
C SER A 314 -7.80 -9.16 34.28
N SER A 315 -7.93 -10.49 34.39
CA SER A 315 -8.58 -11.29 33.36
C SER A 315 -10.09 -11.03 33.25
N THR A 316 -10.75 -10.77 34.38
CA THR A 316 -12.19 -10.45 34.42
C THR A 316 -12.46 -9.04 33.90
N GLN A 317 -11.58 -8.08 34.19
CA GLN A 317 -11.64 -6.73 33.62
C GLN A 317 -11.37 -6.72 32.11
N ALA A 318 -10.40 -7.50 31.63
CA ALA A 318 -10.16 -7.68 30.21
C ALA A 318 -11.35 -8.34 29.49
N GLN A 319 -12.01 -9.31 30.13
CA GLN A 319 -13.23 -9.92 29.60
C GLN A 319 -14.39 -8.92 29.53
N SER A 320 -14.63 -8.14 30.59
CA SER A 320 -15.71 -7.16 30.63
C SER A 320 -15.49 -6.02 29.64
N SER A 321 -14.25 -5.54 29.49
CA SER A 321 -13.91 -4.53 28.48
C SER A 321 -14.10 -5.03 27.05
N LEU A 322 -13.73 -6.28 26.73
CA LEU A 322 -14.03 -6.88 25.43
C LEU A 322 -15.55 -6.98 25.21
N GLN A 323 -16.31 -7.40 26.22
CA GLN A 323 -17.77 -7.47 26.15
C GLN A 323 -18.41 -6.10 25.89
N ASN A 324 -17.87 -5.05 26.51
CA ASN A 324 -18.30 -3.67 26.27
C ASN A 324 -18.00 -3.26 24.82
N LEU A 325 -16.80 -3.53 24.32
CA LEU A 325 -16.43 -3.23 22.92
C LEU A 325 -17.33 -3.94 21.91
N ILE A 326 -17.65 -5.21 22.16
CA ILE A 326 -18.60 -5.99 21.35
C ILE A 326 -19.98 -5.33 21.38
N SER A 327 -20.45 -4.93 22.57
CA SER A 327 -21.76 -4.30 22.74
C SER A 327 -21.85 -2.94 22.04
N SER A 328 -20.79 -2.12 22.06
CA SER A 328 -20.74 -0.84 21.35
C SER A 328 -20.83 -0.98 19.83
N ASN A 329 -20.40 -2.12 19.28
CA ASN A 329 -20.43 -2.41 17.83
C ASN A 329 -21.58 -3.35 17.45
N ARG A 330 -22.58 -3.55 18.31
CA ARG A 330 -23.66 -4.53 18.12
C ARG A 330 -24.41 -4.38 16.79
N ALA A 331 -24.56 -3.17 16.28
CA ALA A 331 -25.27 -2.91 15.01
C ALA A 331 -24.41 -3.20 13.76
N THR A 332 -23.09 -3.03 13.85
CA THR A 332 -22.15 -3.07 12.72
C THR A 332 -21.41 -4.40 12.60
N LEU A 333 -21.31 -5.17 13.69
CA LEU A 333 -20.55 -6.40 13.79
C LEU A 333 -21.17 -7.53 12.95
N ARG A 334 -20.36 -8.12 12.06
CA ARG A 334 -20.73 -9.20 11.13
C ARG A 334 -19.94 -10.48 11.36
N ALA A 335 -18.65 -10.38 11.70
CA ALA A 335 -17.85 -11.55 12.03
C ALA A 335 -17.16 -11.39 13.37
N ILE A 336 -17.20 -12.45 14.18
CA ILE A 336 -16.46 -12.52 15.43
C ILE A 336 -15.61 -13.79 15.50
N ASN A 337 -14.35 -13.66 15.89
CA ASN A 337 -13.44 -14.76 16.16
C ASN A 337 -12.78 -14.58 17.53
N LEU A 338 -13.23 -15.32 18.54
CA LEU A 338 -12.65 -15.27 19.88
C LEU A 338 -11.97 -16.59 20.19
N PHE A 339 -10.67 -16.55 20.43
CA PHE A 339 -9.92 -17.65 20.99
C PHE A 339 -9.48 -17.26 22.40
N THR A 340 -10.31 -17.61 23.38
CA THR A 340 -10.18 -17.18 24.77
C THR A 340 -10.52 -18.36 25.68
N PRO A 341 -9.57 -19.31 25.87
CA PRO A 341 -9.83 -20.58 26.55
C PRO A 341 -10.43 -20.44 27.95
N SER A 342 -10.06 -19.38 28.68
CA SER A 342 -10.47 -19.13 30.06
C SER A 342 -11.72 -18.24 30.21
N TRP A 343 -12.30 -17.74 29.12
CA TRP A 343 -13.43 -16.81 29.16
C TRP A 343 -14.75 -17.46 28.81
N SER A 344 -15.83 -16.92 29.37
CA SER A 344 -17.18 -17.38 29.06
C SER A 344 -17.72 -16.73 27.78
N PHE A 345 -18.51 -17.50 27.03
CA PHE A 345 -19.17 -17.02 25.81
C PHE A 345 -19.99 -15.74 26.07
N PRO A 346 -19.76 -14.64 25.33
CA PRO A 346 -20.39 -13.34 25.58
C PRO A 346 -21.81 -13.25 25.01
N SER A 347 -22.72 -14.11 25.48
CA SER A 347 -24.11 -14.20 24.97
C SER A 347 -24.87 -12.89 25.02
N ASN A 348 -24.65 -12.09 26.08
CA ASN A 348 -25.44 -10.89 26.35
C ASN A 348 -25.02 -9.69 25.50
N SER A 349 -23.76 -9.65 25.04
CA SER A 349 -23.21 -8.54 24.27
C SER A 349 -23.42 -8.68 22.77
N LEU A 350 -23.72 -9.89 22.27
CA LEU A 350 -23.79 -10.18 20.84
C LEU A 350 -25.15 -9.85 20.22
N SER A 351 -25.12 -9.29 19.00
CA SER A 351 -26.30 -9.25 18.11
C SER A 351 -26.24 -10.39 17.13
N ILE A 352 -26.93 -11.48 17.44
CA ILE A 352 -27.00 -12.65 16.56
C ILE A 352 -27.61 -12.31 15.18
N ARG A 353 -28.50 -11.31 15.12
CA ARG A 353 -29.25 -10.96 13.91
C ARG A 353 -28.39 -10.45 12.74
N ASN A 354 -27.26 -9.80 13.04
CA ASN A 354 -26.40 -9.17 12.03
C ASN A 354 -25.11 -9.97 11.75
N LEU A 355 -24.89 -11.04 12.52
CA LEU A 355 -23.70 -11.87 12.44
C LEU A 355 -23.80 -12.87 11.28
N THR A 356 -22.77 -12.90 10.45
CA THR A 356 -22.58 -13.87 9.39
C THR A 356 -21.57 -14.95 9.75
N ARG A 357 -20.58 -14.65 10.60
CA ARG A 357 -19.55 -15.62 11.01
C ARG A 357 -19.26 -15.55 12.51
N ILE A 358 -19.32 -16.70 13.19
CA ILE A 358 -19.00 -16.81 14.62
C ILE A 358 -18.02 -17.96 14.79
N HIS A 359 -16.83 -17.63 15.28
CA HIS A 359 -15.83 -18.60 15.73
C HIS A 359 -15.54 -18.29 17.20
N PHE A 360 -15.78 -19.25 18.09
CA PHE A 360 -15.52 -19.10 19.51
C PHE A 360 -14.87 -20.36 20.06
N ALA A 361 -13.72 -20.19 20.71
CA ALA A 361 -13.05 -21.22 21.49
C ALA A 361 -12.87 -20.70 22.93
N GLY A 362 -13.52 -21.35 23.89
CA GLY A 362 -13.54 -20.90 25.28
C GLY A 362 -14.42 -21.76 26.18
N THR A 363 -14.88 -21.17 27.29
CA THR A 363 -15.83 -21.84 28.20
C THR A 363 -17.25 -21.38 27.94
N PHE A 364 -18.21 -22.27 28.21
CA PHE A 364 -19.62 -21.91 28.25
C PHE A 364 -20.09 -21.90 29.71
N PRO A 365 -20.84 -20.88 30.15
CA PRO A 365 -21.36 -20.85 31.50
C PRO A 365 -22.32 -22.03 31.69
N ALA A 366 -22.01 -22.91 32.65
CA ALA A 366 -22.93 -23.95 33.07
C ALA A 366 -24.16 -23.27 33.68
N ILE A 367 -25.35 -23.50 33.12
CA ILE A 367 -26.59 -23.10 33.77
C ILE A 367 -26.65 -23.91 35.07
N GLN A 368 -26.53 -23.24 36.22
CA GLN A 368 -26.97 -23.82 37.48
C GLN A 368 -28.47 -24.06 37.33
N SER A 369 -28.87 -25.28 36.97
CA SER A 369 -30.25 -25.69 37.12
C SER A 369 -30.58 -25.55 38.60
N SER A 370 -31.46 -24.62 38.92
CA SER A 370 -32.12 -24.49 40.21
C SER A 370 -32.96 -25.75 40.47
N VAL A 371 -32.29 -26.85 40.85
CA VAL A 371 -32.93 -28.00 41.47
C VAL A 371 -32.34 -28.07 42.87
N PRO A 372 -33.15 -27.91 43.93
CA PRO A 372 -32.62 -27.99 45.30
C PRO A 372 -31.97 -29.37 45.50
N PRO A 373 -30.85 -29.47 46.22
CA PRO A 373 -30.20 -30.74 46.44
C PRO A 373 -31.13 -31.62 47.26
N SER A 374 -31.61 -32.72 46.65
CA SER A 374 -32.23 -33.80 47.40
C SER A 374 -31.11 -34.54 48.15
N PRO A 375 -31.24 -34.78 49.46
CA PRO A 375 -30.19 -35.43 50.22
C PRO A 375 -30.42 -36.93 50.17
N SER A 376 -29.79 -37.66 49.24
CA SER A 376 -29.49 -39.08 49.48
C SER A 376 -28.53 -39.69 48.46
N LEU A 377 -27.64 -40.51 49.02
CA LEU A 377 -26.67 -41.44 48.43
C LEU A 377 -25.36 -40.86 47.88
N GLY A 378 -24.31 -41.13 48.66
CA GLY A 378 -22.92 -40.92 48.31
C GLY A 378 -22.42 -41.82 47.19
N GLY A 379 -21.57 -41.22 46.36
CA GLY A 379 -20.65 -41.83 45.41
C GLY A 379 -19.61 -40.77 45.04
N PRO A 380 -18.34 -41.14 44.76
CA PRO A 380 -17.27 -40.18 44.55
C PRO A 380 -17.56 -39.34 43.30
N GLY A 381 -17.56 -38.02 43.49
CA GLY A 381 -18.07 -37.03 42.55
C GLY A 381 -17.31 -36.98 41.23
N ILE A 382 -17.86 -37.60 40.20
CA ILE A 382 -17.61 -37.30 38.80
C ILE A 382 -18.94 -36.83 38.21
N SER A 383 -19.23 -35.52 38.25
CA SER A 383 -20.35 -34.95 37.50
C SER A 383 -20.19 -33.45 37.33
N GLY A 384 -19.54 -33.09 36.23
CA GLY A 384 -19.55 -31.75 35.66
C GLY A 384 -19.63 -31.85 34.14
N ARG A 385 -20.64 -32.57 33.62
CA ARG A 385 -21.00 -32.44 32.20
C ARG A 385 -21.43 -31.00 31.99
N THR A 386 -20.55 -30.20 31.39
CA THR A 386 -20.82 -28.82 31.02
C THR A 386 -21.82 -28.86 29.87
N TYR A 387 -23.10 -28.70 30.22
CA TYR A 387 -24.14 -28.47 29.24
C TYR A 387 -23.86 -27.12 28.58
N ILE A 388 -23.69 -27.12 27.25
CA ILE A 388 -23.72 -25.88 26.48
C ILE A 388 -25.07 -25.22 26.79
N PRO A 389 -25.11 -23.94 27.21
CA PRO A 389 -26.33 -23.30 27.64
C PRO A 389 -27.40 -23.43 26.55
N SER A 390 -28.47 -24.15 26.89
CA SER A 390 -29.58 -24.52 26.02
C SER A 390 -30.39 -23.33 25.51
N GLN A 391 -30.02 -22.09 25.84
CA GLN A 391 -30.68 -20.87 25.36
C GLN A 391 -29.85 -20.14 24.29
N ALA A 392 -28.52 -20.15 24.36
CA ALA A 392 -27.68 -19.43 23.41
C ALA A 392 -27.68 -20.09 22.02
N ILE A 393 -27.63 -21.42 21.95
CA ILE A 393 -27.65 -22.15 20.67
C ILE A 393 -29.02 -22.04 19.97
N PRO A 394 -30.17 -22.21 20.64
CA PRO A 394 -31.46 -22.04 19.98
C PRO A 394 -31.73 -20.59 19.56
N GLU A 395 -31.30 -19.59 20.31
CA GLU A 395 -31.34 -18.18 19.90
C GLU A 395 -30.44 -17.93 18.67
N LEU A 396 -29.23 -18.51 18.64
CA LEU A 396 -28.31 -18.48 17.48
C LEU A 396 -28.96 -19.08 16.23
N ILE A 397 -29.63 -20.22 16.37
CA ILE A 397 -30.29 -20.93 15.26
C ILE A 397 -31.59 -20.22 14.83
N LYS A 398 -32.36 -19.69 15.79
CA LYS A 398 -33.66 -19.03 15.53
C LYS A 398 -33.50 -17.63 14.92
N HIS A 399 -32.48 -16.89 15.34
CA HIS A 399 -32.24 -15.51 14.91
C HIS A 399 -31.09 -15.33 13.92
N GLY A 400 -30.24 -16.33 13.72
CA GLY A 400 -29.10 -16.31 12.79
C GLY A 400 -29.46 -16.60 11.34
N ARG A 401 -30.50 -15.96 10.78
CA ARG A 401 -30.90 -16.18 9.37
C ARG A 401 -29.81 -15.81 8.35
N GLN A 402 -28.86 -14.96 8.74
CA GLN A 402 -27.74 -14.51 7.92
C GLN A 402 -26.42 -15.23 8.27
N LEU A 403 -26.46 -16.23 9.15
CA LEU A 403 -25.27 -16.93 9.65
C LEU A 403 -24.78 -17.93 8.61
N GLU A 404 -23.61 -17.68 8.05
CA GLU A 404 -22.95 -18.51 7.04
C GLU A 404 -22.03 -19.57 7.67
N SER A 405 -21.41 -19.24 8.82
CA SER A 405 -20.45 -20.13 9.49
C SER A 405 -20.52 -19.97 11.01
N LEU A 406 -20.66 -21.12 11.70
CA LEU A 406 -20.65 -21.22 13.16
C LEU A 406 -19.69 -22.34 13.58
N THR A 407 -18.69 -21.97 14.37
CA THR A 407 -17.76 -22.89 15.02
C THR A 407 -17.68 -22.55 16.49
N LEU A 408 -18.07 -23.52 17.33
CA LEU A 408 -18.02 -23.39 18.77
C LEU A 408 -17.17 -24.54 19.31
N GLU A 409 -16.05 -24.18 19.95
CA GLU A 409 -15.14 -25.10 20.62
C GLU A 409 -15.24 -24.84 22.12
N SER A 410 -15.75 -25.82 22.86
CA SER A 410 -15.75 -25.76 24.32
C SER A 410 -14.46 -26.40 24.84
N LEU A 411 -13.60 -25.60 25.44
CA LEU A 411 -12.38 -26.06 26.09
C LEU A 411 -12.70 -26.37 27.56
N SER A 412 -13.35 -27.51 27.79
CA SER A 412 -13.51 -28.12 29.12
C SER A 412 -12.25 -28.95 29.43
N THR A 413 -11.78 -28.93 30.67
CA THR A 413 -10.66 -29.77 31.16
C THR A 413 -10.92 -31.28 31.04
N ALA A 414 -12.10 -31.70 30.61
CA ALA A 414 -12.36 -33.04 30.14
C ALA A 414 -13.28 -32.97 28.90
N LEU A 415 -12.78 -33.48 27.77
CA LEU A 415 -13.48 -33.66 26.48
C LEU A 415 -13.73 -32.37 25.66
N SER A 416 -12.84 -32.15 24.69
CA SER A 416 -13.07 -31.18 23.60
C SER A 416 -14.27 -31.63 22.77
N SER A 417 -15.31 -30.79 22.72
CA SER A 417 -16.49 -31.01 21.90
C SER A 417 -16.50 -29.96 20.79
N THR A 418 -16.16 -30.36 19.57
CA THR A 418 -16.19 -29.48 18.39
C THR A 418 -17.52 -29.64 17.67
N PHE A 419 -18.31 -28.56 17.58
CA PHE A 419 -19.54 -28.54 16.78
C PHE A 419 -19.30 -27.81 15.46
N PHE A 420 -19.45 -28.53 14.34
CA PHE A 420 -19.49 -27.96 13.00
C PHE A 420 -20.95 -27.92 12.52
N ILE A 421 -21.47 -26.73 12.24
CA ILE A 421 -22.73 -26.58 11.49
C ILE A 421 -22.39 -25.92 10.15
N HIS A 422 -22.24 -26.73 9.11
CA HIS A 422 -22.16 -26.27 7.72
C HIS A 422 -23.60 -26.09 7.20
N TYR A 423 -24.01 -24.86 6.93
CA TYR A 423 -25.22 -24.62 6.13
C TYR A 423 -24.89 -24.97 4.66
N PRO A 424 -25.61 -25.90 4.02
CA PRO A 424 -25.41 -26.17 2.60
C PRO A 424 -25.82 -24.93 1.80
N SER A 425 -24.97 -24.52 0.84
CA SER A 425 -25.29 -23.45 -0.11
C SER A 425 -26.63 -23.75 -0.81
N PRO A 426 -27.46 -22.72 -1.09
CA PRO A 426 -28.67 -22.92 -1.86
C PRO A 426 -28.29 -23.46 -3.25
N ARG A 427 -28.86 -24.61 -3.62
CA ARG A 427 -28.73 -25.17 -4.98
C ARG A 427 -29.17 -24.10 -5.99
N PRO A 428 -28.49 -23.96 -7.15
CA PRO A 428 -29.02 -23.16 -8.24
C PRO A 428 -30.38 -23.74 -8.67
N PRO A 429 -31.35 -22.90 -9.05
CA PRO A 429 -32.61 -23.39 -9.59
C PRO A 429 -32.31 -24.12 -10.90
N ASN A 430 -32.74 -25.37 -11.00
CA ASN A 430 -32.90 -26.05 -12.27
C ASN A 430 -34.00 -25.31 -13.04
N ASN A 431 -33.62 -24.61 -14.10
CA ASN A 431 -34.25 -24.67 -15.43
C ASN A 431 -33.41 -23.87 -16.43
#